data_AF-A0A1X7SUE7-F1
#
_entry.id   AF-A0A1X7SUE7-F1
#
_cell.length_a   1.000
_cell.length_b   1.000
_cell.length_c   1.000
_cell.angle_alpha   90.00
_cell.angle_beta   90.00
_cell.angle_gamma   90.00
#
_symmetry.space_group_name_H-M   'P 1'
#
loop_
_entity.id
_entity.type
_entity.pdbx_description
1 polymer ?
#
loop_
_entity_poly.entity_id
_entity_poly.type
_entity_poly.pdbx_seq_one_letter_code
_entity_poly.pdbx_strand_id
1 'polypeptide(L)'
;DPDPTTEFYIHSLDGKVWYFDASTPEEMSDWVKAIEGQIKKILEESLLPKRNSSNEEAKAKIIAMQGNDLCADCGAPNPEWASLNHGCLVCIACSGMHRKLGSHISKIRALHLDEWKPEVVSVMTAIGNEVSWTIFEARLPRNKPSTSSSVEERERFIKAKYLEKEFIAELPPSSLSLSARILVSVKNDDPIECLRLLAHASPSNVNEAHPEHNGGSALHVACNLGRVVIVQLLVWNSAD
;
A
#
# COMPACT_ATOMS: atom_id res chain seq x y z
N ASP A 1 20.34 14.13 -41.55
CA ASP A 1 19.76 14.55 -40.27
C ASP A 1 20.50 13.88 -39.12
N PRO A 2 20.70 14.57 -37.99
CA PRO A 2 21.08 13.87 -36.76
C PRO A 2 19.92 12.95 -36.35
N ASP A 3 20.27 11.75 -35.88
CA ASP A 3 19.34 10.74 -35.35
C ASP A 3 18.40 11.40 -34.33
N PRO A 4 17.07 11.16 -34.36
CA PRO A 4 16.18 11.73 -33.38
C PRO A 4 16.55 11.21 -31.99
N THR A 5 16.96 12.13 -31.12
CA THR A 5 17.36 11.81 -29.75
C THR A 5 16.15 11.25 -28.99
N THR A 6 16.30 10.05 -28.43
CA THR A 6 15.32 9.41 -27.55
C THR A 6 15.55 9.72 -26.06
N GLU A 7 16.59 10.48 -25.77
CA GLU A 7 16.97 10.88 -24.42
C GLU A 7 16.26 12.16 -23.97
N PHE A 8 15.74 12.16 -22.74
CA PHE A 8 15.15 13.34 -22.11
C PHE A 8 15.49 13.40 -20.62
N TYR A 9 15.36 14.58 -20.00
CA TYR A 9 15.72 14.78 -18.60
C TYR A 9 14.74 15.70 -17.85
N ILE A 10 14.57 15.44 -16.56
CA ILE A 10 13.72 16.23 -15.66
C ILE A 10 14.63 16.97 -14.68
N HIS A 11 14.44 18.30 -14.57
CA HIS A 11 15.07 19.11 -13.55
C HIS A 11 14.07 19.47 -12.45
N SER A 12 14.45 19.25 -11.19
CA SER A 12 13.72 19.76 -10.04
C SER A 12 14.26 21.12 -9.61
N LEU A 13 13.41 21.89 -8.90
CA LEU A 13 13.77 23.17 -8.28
C LEU A 13 14.84 23.04 -7.20
N ASP A 14 15.00 21.84 -6.62
CA ASP A 14 16.08 21.53 -5.65
C ASP A 14 17.40 21.12 -6.33
N GLY A 15 17.49 21.23 -7.66
CA GLY A 15 18.70 20.96 -8.44
C GLY A 15 18.94 19.49 -8.78
N LYS A 16 18.00 18.59 -8.46
CA LYS A 16 18.09 17.18 -8.91
C LYS A 16 17.78 17.07 -10.41
N VAL A 17 18.49 16.16 -11.07
CA VAL A 17 18.33 15.85 -12.49
C VAL A 17 18.12 14.35 -12.63
N TRP A 18 17.06 13.96 -13.36
CA TRP A 18 16.81 12.58 -13.75
C TRP A 18 16.96 12.46 -15.27
N TYR A 19 17.60 11.39 -15.72
CA TYR A 19 17.84 11.10 -17.13
C TYR A 19 17.03 9.88 -17.53
N PHE A 20 16.42 9.96 -18.71
CA PHE A 20 15.54 8.93 -19.26
C PHE A 20 15.89 8.71 -20.73
N ASP A 21 15.66 7.49 -21.20
CA ASP A 21 15.82 7.09 -22.59
C ASP A 21 14.57 6.29 -23.00
N ALA A 22 14.01 6.63 -24.15
CA ALA A 22 12.82 5.99 -24.70
C ALA A 22 13.20 5.05 -25.85
N SER A 23 12.34 4.09 -26.18
CA SER A 23 12.63 3.17 -27.29
C SER A 23 12.42 3.82 -28.65
N THR A 24 11.60 4.88 -28.71
CA THR A 24 11.27 5.62 -29.94
C THR A 24 11.02 7.11 -29.65
N PRO A 25 11.20 8.00 -30.65
CA PRO A 25 10.88 9.42 -30.52
C PRO A 25 9.40 9.70 -30.21
N GLU A 26 8.49 8.87 -30.74
CA GLU A 26 7.06 8.95 -30.46
C GLU A 26 6.78 8.64 -28.98
N GLU A 27 7.35 7.55 -28.47
CA GLU A 27 7.22 7.16 -27.06
C GLU A 27 7.80 8.25 -26.13
N MET A 28 8.95 8.84 -26.48
CA MET A 28 9.51 9.98 -25.76
C MET A 28 8.52 11.15 -25.70
N SER A 29 7.90 11.50 -26.84
CA SER A 29 6.91 12.59 -26.90
C SER A 29 5.71 12.34 -25.98
N ASP A 30 5.24 11.10 -25.92
CA ASP A 30 4.12 10.71 -25.08
C ASP A 30 4.49 10.75 -23.59
N TRP A 31 5.69 10.29 -23.21
CA TRP A 31 6.21 10.41 -21.84
C TRP A 31 6.35 11.87 -21.41
N VAL A 32 6.96 12.72 -22.25
CA VAL A 32 7.14 14.14 -21.94
C VAL A 32 5.79 14.81 -21.73
N LYS A 33 4.82 14.59 -22.62
CA LYS A 33 3.45 15.14 -22.46
C LYS A 33 2.77 14.65 -21.18
N ALA A 34 2.89 13.36 -20.86
CA ALA A 34 2.29 12.80 -19.65
C ALA A 34 2.90 13.43 -18.39
N ILE A 35 4.22 13.58 -18.34
CA ILE A 35 4.95 14.19 -17.22
C ILE A 35 4.57 15.68 -17.08
N GLU A 36 4.60 16.45 -18.17
CA GLU A 36 4.19 17.86 -18.16
C GLU A 36 2.74 18.03 -17.70
N GLY A 37 1.84 17.17 -18.16
CA GLY A 37 0.44 17.15 -17.74
C GLY A 37 0.28 16.92 -16.24
N GLN A 38 1.04 15.98 -15.67
CA GLN A 38 1.02 15.72 -14.23
C GLN A 38 1.61 16.88 -13.42
N ILE A 39 2.74 17.44 -13.85
CA ILE A 39 3.37 18.60 -13.21
C ILE A 39 2.38 19.77 -13.16
N LYS A 40 1.72 20.09 -14.29
CA LYS A 40 0.74 21.16 -14.37
C LYS A 40 -0.43 20.93 -13.42
N LYS A 41 -0.98 19.72 -13.39
CA LYS A 41 -2.09 19.37 -12.50
C LYS A 41 -1.72 19.53 -11.02
N ILE A 42 -0.54 19.06 -10.62
CA ILE A 42 -0.04 19.20 -9.24
C ILE A 42 0.16 20.67 -8.86
N LEU A 43 0.72 21.48 -9.77
CA LEU A 43 0.89 22.91 -9.54
C LEU A 43 -0.46 23.62 -9.37
N GLU A 44 -1.44 23.32 -10.23
CA GLU A 44 -2.79 23.87 -10.13
C GLU A 44 -3.48 23.46 -8.82
N GLU A 45 -3.34 22.19 -8.39
CA GLU A 45 -3.86 21.71 -7.11
C GLU A 45 -3.15 22.35 -5.90
N SER A 46 -1.85 22.64 -6.01
CA SER A 46 -1.06 23.27 -4.93
C SER A 46 -1.40 24.74 -4.66
N LEU A 47 -1.98 25.43 -5.66
CA LEU A 47 -2.43 26.82 -5.57
C LEU A 47 -3.80 26.95 -4.89
N LEU A 48 -4.52 25.84 -4.71
CA LEU A 48 -5.75 25.82 -3.92
C LEU A 48 -5.38 25.86 -2.41
N PRO A 49 -6.12 26.62 -1.59
CA PRO A 49 -5.87 26.65 -0.16
C PRO A 49 -5.97 25.24 0.43
N LYS A 50 -4.89 24.74 1.05
CA LYS A 50 -4.88 23.47 1.80
C LYS A 50 -5.98 23.51 2.86
N ARG A 51 -7.11 22.88 2.57
CA ARG A 51 -8.27 22.82 3.44
C ARG A 51 -7.99 21.77 4.52
N ASN A 52 -7.86 22.19 5.78
CA ASN A 52 -7.93 21.27 6.93
C ASN A 52 -9.18 20.36 6.88
N SER A 53 -10.21 20.75 6.14
CA SER A 53 -11.39 19.90 5.89
C SER A 53 -11.09 18.62 5.12
N SER A 54 -10.06 18.57 4.25
CA SER A 54 -9.77 17.37 3.47
C SER A 54 -9.20 16.24 4.33
N ASN A 55 -8.37 16.54 5.33
CA ASN A 55 -7.86 15.55 6.28
C ASN A 55 -8.96 15.05 7.22
N GLU A 56 -9.86 15.92 7.69
CA GLU A 56 -11.00 15.49 8.51
C GLU A 56 -11.97 14.62 7.71
N GLU A 57 -12.21 14.94 6.43
CA GLU A 57 -13.03 14.10 5.55
C GLU A 57 -12.37 12.74 5.27
N ALA A 58 -11.06 12.73 4.99
CA ALA A 58 -10.27 11.53 4.84
C ALA A 58 -10.36 10.64 6.09
N LYS A 59 -10.16 11.22 7.26
CA LYS A 59 -10.27 10.55 8.55
C LYS A 59 -11.66 9.96 8.76
N ALA A 60 -12.72 10.75 8.49
CA ALA A 60 -14.10 10.30 8.65
C ALA A 60 -14.40 9.08 7.76
N LYS A 61 -13.93 9.10 6.50
CA LYS A 61 -14.05 7.96 5.57
C LYS A 61 -13.36 6.71 6.10
N ILE A 62 -12.14 6.86 6.64
CA ILE A 62 -11.37 5.74 7.20
C ILE A 62 -12.06 5.17 8.44
N ILE A 63 -12.49 6.01 9.39
CA ILE A 63 -13.16 5.54 10.62
C ILE A 63 -14.50 4.87 10.32
N ALA A 64 -15.21 5.31 9.28
CA ALA A 64 -16.50 4.73 8.90
C ALA A 64 -16.41 3.28 8.36
N MET A 65 -15.21 2.77 8.07
CA MET A 65 -15.05 1.40 7.60
C MET A 65 -15.36 0.36 8.68
N GLN A 66 -15.84 -0.81 8.25
CA GLN A 66 -16.25 -1.87 9.16
C GLN A 66 -15.08 -2.37 10.02
N GLY A 67 -15.31 -2.42 11.34
CA GLY A 67 -14.32 -2.82 12.35
C GLY A 67 -13.29 -1.75 12.73
N ASN A 68 -13.27 -0.59 12.07
CA ASN A 68 -12.32 0.49 12.38
C ASN A 68 -12.66 1.26 13.67
N ASP A 69 -13.80 0.95 14.30
CA ASP A 69 -14.18 1.41 15.64
C ASP A 69 -13.37 0.70 16.75
N LEU A 70 -12.70 -0.41 16.44
CA LEU A 70 -11.90 -1.20 17.38
C LEU A 70 -10.47 -1.37 16.87
N CYS A 71 -9.49 -1.32 17.76
CA CYS A 71 -8.10 -1.62 17.45
C CYS A 71 -7.98 -3.04 16.86
N ALA A 72 -7.30 -3.14 15.72
CA ALA A 72 -7.12 -4.38 15.00
C ALA A 72 -6.45 -5.49 15.82
N ASP A 73 -5.68 -5.16 16.87
CA ASP A 73 -4.89 -6.15 17.62
C ASP A 73 -5.42 -6.45 19.02
N CYS A 74 -6.05 -5.49 19.69
CA CYS A 74 -6.46 -5.64 21.09
C CYS A 74 -7.91 -5.24 21.39
N GLY A 75 -8.66 -4.80 20.37
CA GLY A 75 -10.07 -4.40 20.53
C GLY A 75 -10.29 -3.11 21.32
N ALA A 76 -9.25 -2.33 21.59
CA ALA A 76 -9.41 -1.01 22.21
C ALA A 76 -10.27 -0.09 21.31
N PRO A 77 -11.26 0.62 21.85
CA PRO A 77 -12.14 1.46 21.03
C PRO A 77 -11.41 2.68 20.47
N ASN A 78 -11.94 3.23 19.37
CA ASN A 78 -11.49 4.46 18.73
C ASN A 78 -9.97 4.50 18.44
N PRO A 79 -9.44 3.55 17.64
CA PRO A 79 -8.03 3.57 17.27
C PRO A 79 -7.67 4.80 16.43
N GLU A 80 -6.59 5.49 16.79
CA GLU A 80 -6.16 6.75 16.14
C GLU A 80 -4.91 6.61 15.26
N TRP A 81 -4.40 5.38 15.12
CA TRP A 81 -3.21 5.08 14.32
C TRP A 81 -3.54 4.03 13.27
N ALA A 82 -2.84 4.04 12.15
CA ALA A 82 -3.03 3.11 11.05
C ALA A 82 -1.73 2.37 10.72
N SER A 83 -1.83 1.08 10.43
CA SER A 83 -0.80 0.33 9.73
C SER A 83 -1.16 0.27 8.24
N LEU A 84 -0.48 1.08 7.42
CA LEU A 84 -0.87 1.33 6.03
C LEU A 84 -0.85 0.05 5.17
N ASN A 85 0.24 -0.71 5.26
CA ASN A 85 0.44 -1.90 4.43
C ASN A 85 -0.40 -3.11 4.85
N HIS A 86 -1.01 -3.06 6.05
CA HIS A 86 -1.97 -4.06 6.53
C HIS A 86 -3.42 -3.56 6.44
N GLY A 87 -3.62 -2.30 6.02
CA GLY A 87 -4.93 -1.69 5.82
C GLY A 87 -5.79 -1.57 7.07
N CYS A 88 -5.18 -1.45 8.27
CA CYS A 88 -5.89 -1.53 9.54
C CYS A 88 -5.62 -0.35 10.48
N LEU A 89 -6.56 -0.06 11.38
CA LEU A 89 -6.41 0.87 12.50
C LEU A 89 -6.05 0.17 13.80
N VAL A 90 -5.11 0.76 14.54
CA VAL A 90 -4.60 0.28 15.82
C VAL A 90 -4.60 1.42 16.85
N CYS A 91 -4.71 1.08 18.13
CA CYS A 91 -4.64 2.06 19.20
C CYS A 91 -3.20 2.57 19.40
N ILE A 92 -3.02 3.65 20.17
CA ILE A 92 -1.72 4.23 20.46
C ILE A 92 -0.72 3.21 21.04
N ALA A 93 -1.16 2.33 21.94
CA ALA A 93 -0.30 1.32 22.56
C ALA A 93 0.20 0.28 21.55
N CYS A 94 -0.70 -0.27 20.71
CA CYS A 94 -0.34 -1.23 19.68
C CYS A 94 0.51 -0.58 18.58
N SER A 95 0.25 0.69 18.23
CA SER A 95 1.07 1.44 17.28
C SER A 95 2.55 1.51 17.71
N GLY A 96 2.81 1.63 19.02
CA GLY A 96 4.16 1.60 19.58
C GLY A 96 4.88 0.27 19.33
N MET A 97 4.16 -0.84 19.36
CA MET A 97 4.70 -2.18 19.09
C MET A 97 4.92 -2.42 17.60
N HIS A 98 3.99 -1.98 16.76
CA HIS A 98 4.19 -1.99 15.31
C HIS A 98 5.46 -1.23 14.89
N ARG A 99 5.78 -0.09 15.55
CA ARG A 99 7.02 0.64 15.31
C ARG A 99 8.26 -0.19 15.65
N LYS A 100 8.22 -1.03 16.69
CA LYS A 100 9.33 -1.93 17.06
C LYS A 100 9.60 -3.02 16.00
N LEU A 101 8.61 -3.38 15.17
CA LEU A 101 8.79 -4.33 14.07
C LEU A 101 9.64 -3.76 12.93
N GLY A 102 9.64 -2.43 12.77
CA GLY A 102 10.30 -1.74 11.66
C GLY A 102 9.40 -1.52 10.44
N SER A 103 9.75 -0.51 9.63
CA SER A 103 8.94 -0.03 8.50
C SER A 103 8.84 -1.01 7.32
N HIS A 104 9.76 -1.97 7.24
CA HIS A 104 9.71 -3.08 6.29
C HIS A 104 8.61 -4.09 6.62
N ILE A 105 8.16 -4.14 7.89
CA ILE A 105 7.03 -4.98 8.33
C ILE A 105 5.75 -4.16 8.48
N SER A 106 5.79 -3.02 9.19
CA SER A 106 4.61 -2.20 9.45
C SER A 106 4.87 -0.72 9.28
N LYS A 107 4.05 -0.07 8.44
CA LYS A 107 4.14 1.36 8.13
C LYS A 107 3.09 2.13 8.92
N ILE A 108 3.49 2.75 10.04
CA ILE A 108 2.58 3.45 10.95
C ILE A 108 2.37 4.92 10.58
N ARG A 109 1.10 5.37 10.63
CA ARG A 109 0.66 6.78 10.52
C ARG A 109 -0.39 7.12 11.57
N ALA A 110 -0.39 8.35 12.08
CA ALA A 110 -1.42 8.89 12.95
C ALA A 110 -2.53 9.52 12.12
N LEU A 111 -3.79 9.26 12.49
CA LEU A 111 -4.95 9.89 11.83
C LEU A 111 -4.96 11.41 12.00
N HIS A 112 -4.47 11.92 13.12
CA HIS A 112 -4.54 13.33 13.50
C HIS A 112 -3.26 14.14 13.28
N LEU A 113 -2.11 13.47 13.11
CA LEU A 113 -0.80 14.12 13.06
C LEU A 113 -0.18 14.09 11.66
N ASP A 114 -0.62 13.17 10.81
CA ASP A 114 -0.08 12.98 9.47
C ASP A 114 -1.05 13.48 8.39
N GLU A 115 -0.50 13.83 7.23
CA GLU A 115 -1.27 14.17 6.02
C GLU A 115 -1.78 12.89 5.34
N TRP A 116 -3.05 12.90 4.93
CA TRP A 116 -3.71 11.75 4.32
C TRP A 116 -3.98 11.99 2.84
N LYS A 117 -3.05 11.52 2.01
CA LYS A 117 -3.20 11.63 0.56
C LYS A 117 -4.32 10.72 0.03
N PRO A 118 -5.02 11.10 -1.05
CA PRO A 118 -6.16 10.35 -1.59
C PRO A 118 -5.88 8.86 -1.87
N GLU A 119 -4.69 8.54 -2.39
CA GLU A 119 -4.26 7.17 -2.65
C GLU A 119 -4.14 6.33 -1.37
N VAL A 120 -3.69 6.94 -0.28
CA VAL A 120 -3.59 6.28 1.04
C VAL A 120 -4.97 6.04 1.63
N VAL A 121 -5.85 7.04 1.54
CA VAL A 121 -7.25 6.94 1.97
C VAL A 121 -7.97 5.83 1.20
N SER A 122 -7.69 5.71 -0.11
CA SER A 122 -8.27 4.67 -0.96
C SER A 122 -7.89 3.27 -0.50
N VAL A 123 -6.63 3.04 -0.07
CA VAL A 123 -6.24 1.74 0.50
C VAL A 123 -6.94 1.49 1.84
N MET A 124 -6.95 2.47 2.75
CA MET A 124 -7.57 2.30 4.06
C MET A 124 -9.08 2.08 4.00
N THR A 125 -9.74 2.60 2.96
CA THR A 125 -11.18 2.40 2.70
C THR A 125 -11.50 1.16 1.87
N ALA A 126 -10.53 0.61 1.14
CA ALA A 126 -10.69 -0.66 0.43
C ALA A 126 -10.50 -1.88 1.34
N ILE A 127 -9.67 -1.76 2.39
CA ILE A 127 -9.34 -2.86 3.31
C ILE A 127 -10.13 -2.73 4.62
N GLY A 128 -9.72 -1.85 5.53
CA GLY A 128 -10.30 -1.75 6.86
C GLY A 128 -10.03 -2.98 7.75
N ASN A 129 -10.36 -2.85 9.03
CA ASN A 129 -10.05 -3.86 10.03
C ASN A 129 -10.75 -5.19 9.80
N GLU A 130 -12.00 -5.19 9.37
CA GLU A 130 -12.71 -6.44 9.11
C GLU A 130 -12.00 -7.28 8.06
N VAL A 131 -11.69 -6.71 6.90
CA VAL A 131 -10.93 -7.42 5.85
C VAL A 131 -9.55 -7.81 6.35
N SER A 132 -8.86 -6.91 7.06
CA SER A 132 -7.55 -7.20 7.64
C SER A 132 -7.59 -8.41 8.58
N TRP A 133 -8.62 -8.56 9.41
CA TRP A 133 -8.80 -9.75 10.25
C TRP A 133 -9.02 -11.02 9.43
N THR A 134 -9.79 -10.96 8.33
CA THR A 134 -9.98 -12.14 7.47
C THR A 134 -8.68 -12.64 6.83
N ILE A 135 -7.65 -11.79 6.73
CA ILE A 135 -6.34 -12.14 6.16
C ILE A 135 -5.36 -12.50 7.28
N PHE A 136 -5.12 -11.58 8.21
CA PHE A 136 -4.08 -11.68 9.23
C PHE A 136 -4.50 -12.44 10.49
N GLU A 137 -5.79 -12.76 10.64
CA GLU A 137 -6.34 -13.53 11.77
C GLU A 137 -7.19 -14.73 11.30
N ALA A 138 -7.04 -15.14 10.04
CA ALA A 138 -7.88 -16.18 9.42
C ALA A 138 -7.91 -17.51 10.19
N ARG A 139 -6.79 -17.86 10.85
CA ARG A 139 -6.62 -19.07 11.67
C ARG A 139 -6.41 -18.74 13.15
N LEU A 140 -6.76 -17.53 13.59
CA LEU A 140 -6.48 -17.10 14.95
C LEU A 140 -7.25 -17.96 15.98
N PRO A 141 -6.55 -18.58 16.96
CA PRO A 141 -7.22 -19.25 18.07
C PRO A 141 -7.91 -18.23 19.01
N ARG A 142 -8.78 -18.67 19.92
CA ARG A 142 -9.67 -17.79 20.72
C ARG A 142 -8.98 -16.76 21.65
N ASN A 143 -7.66 -16.69 21.67
CA ASN A 143 -6.82 -15.92 22.60
C ASN A 143 -6.24 -14.64 21.98
N LYS A 144 -7.10 -13.78 21.42
CA LYS A 144 -6.72 -12.42 21.05
C LYS A 144 -6.50 -11.56 22.31
N PRO A 145 -5.43 -10.75 22.41
CA PRO A 145 -5.23 -9.82 23.51
C PRO A 145 -6.40 -8.83 23.64
N SER A 146 -6.59 -8.29 24.84
CA SER A 146 -7.59 -7.27 25.14
C SER A 146 -6.96 -5.96 25.61
N THR A 147 -7.81 -4.99 25.96
CA THR A 147 -7.42 -3.73 26.61
C THR A 147 -6.76 -3.91 27.97
N SER A 148 -6.94 -5.06 28.64
CA SER A 148 -6.32 -5.39 29.92
C SER A 148 -5.08 -6.26 29.82
N SER A 149 -4.76 -6.79 28.64
CA SER A 149 -3.55 -7.60 28.42
C SER A 149 -2.26 -6.81 28.67
N SER A 150 -1.23 -7.53 29.10
CA SER A 150 0.08 -6.94 29.37
C SER A 150 0.74 -6.42 28.08
N VAL A 151 1.75 -5.57 28.26
CA VAL A 151 2.56 -5.06 27.13
C VAL A 151 3.25 -6.23 26.41
N GLU A 152 3.78 -7.19 27.16
CA GLU A 152 4.48 -8.36 26.64
C GLU A 152 3.54 -9.29 25.86
N GLU A 153 2.31 -9.48 26.34
CA GLU A 153 1.29 -10.29 25.65
C GLU A 153 0.91 -9.67 24.30
N ARG A 154 0.67 -8.35 24.27
CA ARG A 154 0.38 -7.64 23.02
C ARG A 154 1.56 -7.66 22.07
N GLU A 155 2.78 -7.49 22.57
CA GLU A 155 3.97 -7.48 21.73
C GLU A 155 4.21 -8.85 21.09
N ARG A 156 4.03 -9.93 21.86
CA ARG A 156 4.10 -11.30 21.35
C ARG A 156 3.04 -11.54 20.27
N PHE A 157 1.80 -11.12 20.52
CA PHE A 157 0.72 -11.28 19.54
C PHE A 157 0.98 -10.51 18.24
N ILE A 158 1.42 -9.25 18.33
CA ILE A 158 1.69 -8.41 17.16
C ILE A 158 2.87 -8.98 16.34
N LYS A 159 3.90 -9.53 16.99
CA LYS A 159 4.98 -10.26 16.31
C LYS A 159 4.46 -11.52 15.59
N ALA A 160 3.70 -12.36 16.29
CA ALA A 160 3.09 -13.55 15.71
C ALA A 160 2.20 -13.23 14.50
N LYS A 161 1.41 -12.15 14.59
CA LYS A 161 0.46 -11.73 13.55
C LYS A 161 1.13 -11.20 12.28
N TYR A 162 2.09 -10.28 12.41
CA TYR A 162 2.60 -9.52 11.25
C TYR A 162 4.03 -9.89 10.82
N LEU A 163 4.89 -10.30 11.76
CA LEU A 163 6.26 -10.68 11.46
C LEU A 163 6.35 -12.17 11.13
N GLU A 164 5.85 -13.02 12.01
CA GLU A 164 5.89 -14.48 11.86
C GLU A 164 4.73 -15.00 11.01
N LYS A 165 3.68 -14.18 10.86
CA LYS A 165 2.49 -14.45 10.04
C LYS A 165 1.80 -15.77 10.42
N GLU A 166 1.77 -16.11 11.71
CA GLU A 166 1.34 -17.41 12.19
C GLU A 166 -0.14 -17.72 11.90
N PHE A 167 -0.97 -16.68 11.83
CA PHE A 167 -2.43 -16.80 11.76
C PHE A 167 -3.01 -16.68 10.34
N ILE A 168 -2.18 -16.44 9.32
CA ILE A 168 -2.67 -16.33 7.93
C ILE A 168 -3.09 -17.69 7.39
N ALA A 169 -4.23 -17.81 6.71
CA ALA A 169 -4.64 -19.09 6.09
C ALA A 169 -3.65 -19.52 5.00
N GLU A 170 -3.51 -20.83 4.77
CA GLU A 170 -2.80 -21.30 3.59
C GLU A 170 -3.54 -20.85 2.32
N LEU A 171 -2.79 -20.50 1.29
CA LEU A 171 -3.39 -20.16 0.00
C LEU A 171 -4.03 -21.40 -0.62
N PRO A 172 -5.20 -21.27 -1.27
CA PRO A 172 -5.78 -22.36 -2.04
C PRO A 172 -4.79 -22.92 -3.07
N PRO A 173 -4.79 -24.26 -3.30
CA PRO A 173 -3.97 -24.86 -4.34
C PRO A 173 -4.22 -24.20 -5.69
N SER A 174 -3.14 -23.92 -6.43
CA SER A 174 -3.20 -23.31 -7.75
C SER A 174 -2.07 -23.81 -8.61
N SER A 175 -2.31 -23.92 -9.92
CA SER A 175 -1.26 -24.20 -10.91
C SER A 175 -0.40 -22.98 -11.24
N LEU A 176 -0.83 -21.78 -10.83
CA LEU A 176 -0.11 -20.53 -11.05
C LEU A 176 0.92 -20.28 -9.93
N SER A 177 2.07 -19.71 -10.30
CA SER A 177 3.02 -19.18 -9.33
C SER A 177 2.38 -18.05 -8.50
N LEU A 178 2.94 -17.77 -7.32
CA LEU A 178 2.46 -16.66 -6.47
C LEU A 178 2.51 -15.32 -7.23
N SER A 179 3.60 -15.07 -7.95
CA SER A 179 3.80 -13.88 -8.77
C SER A 179 2.72 -13.77 -9.87
N ALA A 180 2.41 -14.86 -10.56
CA ALA A 180 1.33 -14.89 -11.56
C ALA A 180 -0.06 -14.64 -10.93
N ARG A 181 -0.31 -15.13 -9.71
CA ARG A 181 -1.56 -14.84 -8.99
C ARG A 181 -1.66 -13.37 -8.60
N ILE A 182 -0.57 -12.74 -8.18
CA ILE A 182 -0.53 -11.29 -7.89
C ILE A 182 -0.88 -10.51 -9.16
N LEU A 183 -0.31 -10.88 -10.31
CA LEU A 183 -0.66 -10.26 -11.58
C LEU A 183 -2.13 -10.43 -11.95
N VAL A 184 -2.73 -11.59 -11.66
CA VAL A 184 -4.16 -11.83 -11.89
C VAL A 184 -5.03 -10.93 -11.00
N SER A 185 -4.70 -10.76 -9.72
CA SER A 185 -5.46 -9.85 -8.84
C SER A 185 -5.36 -8.39 -9.30
N VAL A 186 -4.20 -7.98 -9.83
CA VAL A 186 -4.02 -6.67 -10.48
C VAL A 186 -4.95 -6.49 -11.68
N LYS A 187 -4.98 -7.48 -12.60
CA LYS A 187 -5.83 -7.44 -13.81
C LYS A 187 -7.32 -7.38 -13.44
N ASN A 188 -7.70 -8.08 -12.38
CA ASN A 188 -9.08 -8.15 -11.88
C ASN A 188 -9.50 -6.97 -10.98
N ASP A 189 -8.58 -6.06 -10.63
CA ASP A 189 -8.82 -4.98 -9.65
C ASP A 189 -9.29 -5.50 -8.29
N ASP A 190 -8.66 -6.58 -7.81
CA ASP A 190 -8.96 -7.20 -6.52
C ASP A 190 -7.88 -6.85 -5.48
N PRO A 191 -8.01 -5.72 -4.75
CA PRO A 191 -7.03 -5.31 -3.75
C PRO A 191 -7.01 -6.24 -2.53
N ILE A 192 -8.11 -6.95 -2.25
CA ILE A 192 -8.22 -7.85 -1.10
C ILE A 192 -7.42 -9.12 -1.38
N GLU A 193 -7.62 -9.74 -2.54
CA GLU A 193 -6.81 -10.89 -2.96
C GLU A 193 -5.35 -10.47 -3.17
N CYS A 194 -5.09 -9.26 -3.71
CA CYS A 194 -3.73 -8.73 -3.79
C CYS A 194 -3.04 -8.67 -2.42
N LEU A 195 -3.67 -8.05 -1.41
CA LEU A 195 -3.13 -7.99 -0.05
C LEU A 195 -2.95 -9.39 0.56
N ARG A 196 -3.90 -10.31 0.33
CA ARG A 196 -3.80 -11.70 0.78
C ARG A 196 -2.58 -12.40 0.19
N LEU A 197 -2.35 -12.27 -1.11
CA LEU A 197 -1.19 -12.86 -1.79
C LEU A 197 0.12 -12.22 -1.32
N LEU A 198 0.14 -10.89 -1.15
CA LEU A 198 1.29 -10.15 -0.62
C LEU A 198 1.66 -10.59 0.81
N ALA A 199 0.69 -11.02 1.62
CA ALA A 199 0.98 -11.60 2.92
C ALA A 199 1.85 -12.87 2.83
N HIS A 200 1.88 -13.58 1.70
CA HIS A 200 2.76 -14.75 1.48
C HIS A 200 3.99 -14.44 0.63
N ALA A 201 4.04 -13.28 -0.03
CA ALA A 201 5.06 -12.98 -1.02
C ALA A 201 6.40 -12.58 -0.38
N SER A 202 7.49 -13.01 -1.02
CA SER A 202 8.80 -12.38 -0.86
C SER A 202 8.97 -11.23 -1.88
N PRO A 203 9.96 -10.34 -1.70
CA PRO A 203 10.26 -9.32 -2.71
C PRO A 203 10.51 -9.90 -4.11
N SER A 204 11.10 -11.09 -4.21
CA SER A 204 11.32 -11.75 -5.51
C SER A 204 10.01 -12.16 -6.19
N ASN A 205 8.97 -12.48 -5.44
CA ASN A 205 7.66 -12.76 -6.02
C ASN A 205 6.96 -11.49 -6.50
N VAL A 206 7.10 -10.38 -5.77
CA VAL A 206 6.46 -9.10 -6.10
C VAL A 206 7.08 -8.48 -7.36
N ASN A 207 8.39 -8.63 -7.54
CA ASN A 207 9.16 -8.03 -8.63
C ASN A 207 9.45 -9.00 -9.78
N GLU A 208 8.76 -10.15 -9.85
CA GLU A 208 8.93 -11.08 -10.96
C GLU A 208 8.47 -10.43 -12.27
N ALA A 209 9.35 -10.44 -13.26
CA ALA A 209 9.05 -9.94 -14.60
C ALA A 209 8.11 -10.91 -15.34
N HIS A 210 7.07 -10.38 -15.98
CA HIS A 210 6.13 -11.18 -16.75
C HIS A 210 6.37 -10.99 -18.26
N PRO A 211 6.80 -12.05 -18.99
CA PRO A 211 7.13 -11.94 -20.42
C PRO A 211 5.96 -11.45 -21.29
N GLU A 212 4.74 -11.79 -20.88
CA GLU A 212 3.48 -11.36 -21.49
C GLU A 212 3.22 -9.85 -21.43
N HIS A 213 3.94 -9.09 -20.59
CA HIS A 213 3.81 -7.63 -20.44
C HIS A 213 5.15 -6.92 -20.67
N ASN A 214 5.86 -7.28 -21.74
CA ASN A 214 7.18 -6.72 -22.08
C ASN A 214 8.21 -6.81 -20.94
N GLY A 215 8.11 -7.83 -20.08
CA GLY A 215 8.98 -7.99 -18.91
C GLY A 215 8.62 -7.12 -17.71
N GLY A 216 7.49 -6.40 -17.75
CA GLY A 216 7.00 -5.61 -16.62
C GLY A 216 6.57 -6.48 -15.43
N SER A 217 6.84 -5.99 -14.22
CA SER A 217 6.35 -6.57 -12.96
C SER A 217 4.85 -6.29 -12.75
N ALA A 218 4.26 -6.88 -11.70
CA ALA A 218 2.89 -6.57 -11.30
C ALA A 218 2.65 -5.06 -11.07
N LEU A 219 3.66 -4.32 -10.61
CA LEU A 219 3.59 -2.87 -10.40
C LEU A 219 3.39 -2.12 -11.73
N HIS A 220 4.17 -2.47 -12.75
CA HIS A 220 4.06 -1.87 -14.08
C HIS A 220 2.65 -2.03 -14.66
N VAL A 221 2.09 -3.24 -14.54
CA VAL A 221 0.74 -3.55 -15.02
C VAL A 221 -0.31 -2.79 -14.20
N ALA A 222 -0.15 -2.70 -12.87
CA ALA A 222 -1.06 -1.95 -12.01
C ALA A 222 -1.08 -0.46 -12.35
N CYS A 223 0.09 0.14 -12.61
CA CYS A 223 0.23 1.53 -13.05
C CYS A 223 -0.44 1.77 -14.40
N ASN A 224 -0.19 0.91 -15.39
CA ASN A 224 -0.78 1.02 -16.73
C ASN A 224 -2.31 0.92 -16.71
N LEU A 225 -2.86 0.09 -15.83
CA LEU A 225 -4.30 -0.08 -15.66
C LEU A 225 -4.95 0.94 -14.71
N GLY A 226 -4.17 1.85 -14.09
CA GLY A 226 -4.69 2.85 -13.15
C GLY A 226 -5.22 2.27 -11.82
N ARG A 227 -4.69 1.12 -11.37
CA ARG A 227 -5.13 0.43 -10.14
C ARG A 227 -4.54 1.05 -8.88
N VAL A 228 -4.95 2.28 -8.54
CA VAL A 228 -4.33 3.10 -7.47
C VAL A 228 -4.14 2.35 -6.15
N VAL A 229 -5.16 1.63 -5.69
CA VAL A 229 -5.08 0.87 -4.42
C VAL A 229 -4.02 -0.22 -4.50
N ILE A 230 -4.02 -1.00 -5.59
CA ILE A 230 -3.10 -2.12 -5.80
C ILE A 230 -1.67 -1.62 -6.02
N VAL A 231 -1.47 -0.55 -6.79
CA VAL A 231 -0.17 0.13 -6.94
C VAL A 231 0.39 0.47 -5.57
N GLN A 232 -0.41 1.07 -4.70
CA GLN A 232 0.06 1.50 -3.39
C GLN A 232 0.38 0.30 -2.47
N LEU A 233 -0.42 -0.77 -2.52
CA LEU A 233 -0.15 -2.02 -1.81
C LEU A 233 1.16 -2.67 -2.27
N LEU A 234 1.41 -2.73 -3.58
CA LEU A 234 2.64 -3.28 -4.16
C LEU A 234 3.86 -2.47 -3.69
N VAL A 235 3.83 -1.14 -3.83
CA VAL A 235 4.92 -0.25 -3.39
C VAL A 235 5.21 -0.42 -1.89
N TRP A 236 4.17 -0.55 -1.05
CA TRP A 236 4.38 -0.77 0.38
C TRP A 236 4.88 -2.16 0.74
N ASN A 237 4.78 -3.14 -0.16
CA ASN A 237 5.26 -4.50 0.02
C ASN A 237 6.49 -4.81 -0.87
N SER A 238 7.34 -3.80 -1.07
CA SER A 238 8.68 -3.90 -1.68
C SER A 238 8.68 -4.06 -3.20
N ALA A 239 7.64 -3.57 -3.89
CA ALA A 239 7.70 -3.44 -5.34
C ALA A 239 8.69 -2.33 -5.76
N ASP A 240 9.45 -2.58 -6.83
CA ASP A 240 10.39 -1.62 -7.47
C ASP A 240 9.99 -1.22 -8.90
#